data_AF-A0A532AVZ3-F1
#
_entry.id   AF-A0A532AVZ3-F1
#
_cell.length_a   1.000
_cell.length_b   1.000
_cell.length_c   1.000
_cell.angle_alpha   90.00
_cell.angle_beta   90.00
_cell.angle_gamma   90.00
#
_symmetry.space_group_name_H-M   'P 1'
#
loop_
_entity.id
_entity.type
_entity.pdbx_description
1 polymer ?
#
loop_
_entity_poly.entity_id
_entity_poly.type
_entity_poly.pdbx_seq_one_letter_code
_entity_poly.pdbx_strand_id
1 'polypeptide(L)'
;MALLAAGLFTIPSFVGASDDLHIEITKKGLGKEVVITQGTREWFMLIEVTPENSVVLRQEKEQDRYLVDESETHDRPMTLGEVDAAIADYVNSVKARAPKK
;
A
#
# COMPACT_ATOMS: atom_id res chain seq x y z
N MET A 1 33.50 14.14 17.47
CA MET A 1 32.81 13.98 16.18
C MET A 1 31.88 12.80 16.29
N ALA A 2 30.58 13.04 16.45
CA ALA A 2 29.54 12.02 16.33
C ALA A 2 28.31 12.72 15.74
N LEU A 3 28.05 12.44 14.48
CA LEU A 3 26.90 12.91 13.72
C LEU A 3 25.65 12.20 14.26
N LEU A 4 24.78 12.93 14.95
CA LEU A 4 23.41 12.49 15.20
C LEU A 4 22.60 12.73 13.92
N ALA A 5 22.33 11.64 13.21
CA ALA A 5 21.47 11.64 12.04
C ALA A 5 20.04 12.02 12.46
N ALA A 6 19.55 13.13 11.91
CA ALA A 6 18.15 13.52 11.97
C ALA A 6 17.33 12.56 11.09
N GLY A 7 16.81 11.49 11.70
CA GLY A 7 15.76 10.68 11.08
C GLY A 7 14.46 11.47 11.10
N LEU A 8 13.95 11.85 9.91
CA LEU A 8 12.59 12.34 9.77
C LEU A 8 11.63 11.30 10.34
N PHE A 9 10.99 11.61 11.46
CA PHE A 9 9.87 10.83 11.98
C PHE A 9 8.66 11.11 11.09
N THR A 10 8.41 10.23 10.12
CA THR A 10 7.17 10.23 9.36
C THR A 10 6.06 9.80 10.30
N ILE A 11 5.11 10.70 10.58
CA ILE A 11 3.98 10.46 11.47
C ILE A 11 3.00 9.52 10.72
N PRO A 12 2.76 8.29 11.20
CA PRO A 12 1.72 7.45 10.62
C PRO A 12 0.37 8.13 10.86
N SER A 13 -0.33 8.42 9.77
CA SER A 13 -1.68 9.00 9.80
C SER A 13 -2.66 7.83 9.92
N PHE A 14 -3.13 7.55 11.13
CA PHE A 14 -4.14 6.52 11.36
C PHE A 14 -5.51 7.02 10.89
N VAL A 15 -6.09 6.37 9.88
CA VAL A 15 -7.48 6.58 9.49
C VAL A 15 -8.32 5.41 9.98
N GLY A 16 -9.09 5.67 11.05
CA GLY A 16 -10.41 5.12 11.36
C GLY A 16 -10.63 3.61 11.31
N ALA A 17 -10.71 3.01 12.50
CA ALA A 17 -11.09 1.63 12.75
C ALA A 17 -12.52 1.30 12.24
N SER A 18 -12.58 0.33 11.34
CA SER A 18 -13.74 -0.54 11.16
C SER A 18 -13.19 -1.96 11.29
N ASP A 19 -13.47 -2.58 12.43
CA ASP A 19 -13.30 -4.00 12.77
C ASP A 19 -12.01 -4.69 12.29
N ASP A 20 -11.01 -4.74 13.17
CA ASP A 20 -9.73 -5.47 13.06
C ASP A 20 -8.84 -5.17 11.82
N LEU A 21 -9.30 -4.39 10.85
CA LEU A 21 -8.50 -3.97 9.69
C LEU A 21 -7.61 -2.79 10.05
N HIS A 22 -6.30 -3.03 10.09
CA HIS A 22 -5.31 -1.97 10.17
C HIS A 22 -4.83 -1.62 8.76
N ILE A 23 -4.91 -0.34 8.39
CA ILE A 23 -4.52 0.17 7.08
C ILE A 23 -3.43 1.20 7.27
N GLU A 24 -2.27 0.95 6.68
CA GLU A 24 -1.14 1.86 6.62
C GLU A 24 -0.90 2.27 5.17
N ILE A 25 -0.75 3.58 4.93
CA ILE A 25 -0.46 4.14 3.61
C ILE A 25 0.79 5.01 3.73
N THR A 26 1.81 4.65 2.96
CA THR A 26 3.13 5.29 2.97
C THR A 26 3.42 5.91 1.61
N LYS A 27 3.83 7.18 1.59
CA LYS A 27 4.28 7.84 0.36
C LYS A 27 5.68 7.33 -0.03
N LYS A 28 5.87 6.95 -1.29
CA LYS A 28 7.16 6.47 -1.84
C LYS A 28 7.47 7.23 -3.13
N GLY A 29 8.31 8.26 -3.04
CA GLY A 29 8.61 9.10 -4.21
C GLY A 29 7.35 9.73 -4.82
N LEU A 30 7.09 9.43 -6.10
CA LEU A 30 5.88 9.83 -6.83
C LEU A 30 4.70 8.86 -6.67
N GLY A 31 4.96 7.68 -6.10
CA GLY A 31 3.97 6.63 -5.86
C GLY A 31 3.61 6.46 -4.39
N LYS A 32 2.96 5.34 -4.08
CA LYS A 32 2.44 5.02 -2.74
C LYS A 32 2.50 3.52 -2.47
N GLU A 33 2.67 3.19 -1.21
CA GLU A 33 2.64 1.86 -0.66
C GLU A 33 1.46 1.76 0.31
N VAL A 34 0.77 0.64 0.31
CA VAL A 34 -0.35 0.34 1.19
C VAL A 34 -0.16 -1.04 1.77
N VAL A 35 -0.27 -1.12 3.08
CA VAL A 35 -0.28 -2.37 3.83
C VAL A 35 -1.58 -2.43 4.62
N ILE A 36 -2.36 -3.49 4.42
CA ILE A 36 -3.58 -3.75 5.16
C ILE A 36 -3.40 -5.07 5.87
N THR A 37 -3.60 -5.10 7.19
CA THR A 37 -3.47 -6.32 7.98
C THR A 37 -4.76 -6.61 8.73
N GLN A 38 -5.16 -7.89 8.76
CA GLN A 38 -6.26 -8.38 9.59
C GLN A 38 -5.93 -9.79 10.09
N GLY A 39 -5.73 -9.96 11.39
CA GLY A 39 -5.34 -11.24 11.98
C GLY A 39 -4.02 -11.76 11.38
N THR A 40 -4.07 -12.90 10.70
CA THR A 40 -2.91 -13.49 10.01
C THR A 40 -2.81 -13.11 8.52
N ARG A 41 -3.76 -12.32 8.01
CA ARG A 41 -3.79 -11.89 6.61
C ARG A 41 -3.16 -10.51 6.46
N GLU A 42 -2.45 -10.34 5.36
CA GLU A 42 -1.91 -9.06 4.93
C GLU A 42 -2.13 -8.89 3.42
N TRP A 43 -2.58 -7.71 3.06
CA TRP A 43 -2.74 -7.24 1.69
C TRP A 43 -1.78 -6.08 1.47
N PHE A 44 -0.95 -6.22 0.46
CA PHE A 44 0.07 -5.26 0.10
C PHE A 44 -0.20 -4.71 -1.30
N MET A 45 -0.08 -3.40 -1.45
CA MET A 45 -0.03 -2.76 -2.76
C MET A 45 1.10 -1.75 -2.80
N LEU A 46 1.91 -1.80 -3.86
CA LEU A 46 2.89 -0.76 -4.16
C LEU A 46 2.61 -0.21 -5.55
N ILE A 47 2.52 1.11 -5.63
CA ILE A 47 2.57 1.83 -6.89
C ILE A 47 3.91 2.55 -6.93
N GLU A 48 4.78 2.13 -7.83
CA GLU A 48 6.00 2.84 -8.17
C GLU A 48 5.76 3.67 -9.44
N VAL A 49 6.09 4.95 -9.36
CA VAL A 49 5.96 5.88 -10.49
C VAL A 49 7.34 6.43 -10.82
N THR A 50 7.81 6.17 -12.03
CA THR A 50 9.03 6.73 -12.60
C THR A 50 8.65 7.74 -13.71
N PRO A 51 9.59 8.57 -14.19
CA PRO A 51 9.32 9.42 -15.35
C PRO A 51 8.99 8.64 -16.64
N GLU A 52 9.41 7.38 -16.74
CA GLU A 52 9.28 6.57 -17.95
C GLU A 52 8.01 5.72 -17.92
N ASN A 53 7.70 5.11 -16.78
CA ASN A 53 6.65 4.11 -16.65
C ASN A 53 6.07 4.09 -15.23
N SER A 54 5.11 3.20 -14.98
CA SER A 54 4.64 2.91 -13.61
C SER A 54 4.44 1.44 -13.42
N VAL A 55 4.71 0.97 -12.20
CA VAL A 55 4.55 -0.43 -11.82
C VAL A 55 3.62 -0.51 -10.63
N VAL A 56 2.64 -1.39 -10.69
CA VAL A 56 1.71 -1.68 -9.61
C VAL A 56 1.91 -3.12 -9.18
N LEU A 57 2.32 -3.32 -7.94
CA LEU A 57 2.41 -4.62 -7.30
C LEU A 57 1.24 -4.80 -6.35
N ARG A 58 0.64 -5.99 -6.34
CA ARG A 58 -0.44 -6.37 -5.44
C ARG A 58 -0.13 -7.75 -4.90
N GLN A 59 -0.04 -7.87 -3.59
CA GLN A 59 0.22 -9.14 -2.92
C GLN A 59 -0.82 -9.38 -1.84
N GLU A 60 -1.15 -10.64 -1.62
CA GLU A 60 -1.96 -11.10 -0.50
C GLU A 60 -1.23 -12.28 0.13
N LYS A 61 -1.03 -12.24 1.45
CA LYS A 61 -0.45 -13.34 2.21
C LYS A 61 -1.31 -13.71 3.41
N GLU A 62 -1.30 -14.97 3.77
CA GLU A 62 -1.88 -15.50 5.00
C GLU A 62 -0.79 -16.29 5.72
N GLN A 63 -0.39 -15.81 6.91
CA GLN A 63 0.80 -16.28 7.62
C GLN A 63 2.05 -16.19 6.74
N ASP A 64 2.68 -17.31 6.40
CA ASP A 64 3.89 -17.40 5.57
C ASP A 64 3.60 -17.75 4.11
N ARG A 65 2.32 -17.82 3.72
CA ARG A 65 1.91 -18.24 2.37
C ARG A 65 1.37 -17.06 1.56
N TYR A 66 1.99 -16.81 0.41
CA TYR A 66 1.43 -15.92 -0.60
C TYR A 66 0.23 -16.59 -1.28
N LEU A 67 -0.91 -15.91 -1.24
CA LEU A 67 -2.15 -16.28 -1.91
C LEU A 67 -2.27 -15.57 -3.27
N VAL A 68 -1.81 -14.31 -3.34
CA VAL A 68 -1.76 -13.49 -4.55
C VAL A 68 -0.40 -12.81 -4.64
N ASP A 69 0.16 -12.81 -5.84
CA ASP A 69 1.36 -12.06 -6.21
C ASP A 69 1.22 -11.60 -7.66
N GLU A 70 0.79 -10.36 -7.84
CA GLU A 70 0.47 -9.78 -9.14
C GLU A 70 1.27 -8.50 -9.36
N SER A 71 1.78 -8.35 -10.58
CA SER A 71 2.47 -7.14 -11.04
C SER A 71 1.88 -6.66 -12.35
N GLU A 72 1.58 -5.38 -12.43
CA GLU A 72 1.09 -4.68 -13.61
C GLU A 72 2.05 -3.55 -13.96
N THR A 73 2.44 -3.44 -15.23
CA THR A 73 3.31 -2.36 -15.72
C THR A 73 2.55 -1.50 -16.71
N HIS A 74 2.62 -0.19 -16.53
CA HIS A 74 2.08 0.81 -17.44
C HIS A 74 3.21 1.46 -18.23
N ASP A 75 3.06 1.57 -19.55
CA ASP A 75 4.05 2.18 -20.46
C ASP A 75 4.22 3.70 -20.29
N ARG A 76 3.53 4.29 -19.31
CA ARG A 76 3.59 5.72 -18.99
C ARG A 76 3.57 5.95 -17.47
N PRO A 77 4.07 7.10 -16.99
CA PRO A 77 3.83 7.51 -15.61
C PRO A 77 2.33 7.64 -15.30
N MET A 78 1.92 7.10 -14.15
CA MET A 78 0.65 7.41 -13.51
C MET A 78 0.70 8.83 -12.93
N THR A 79 -0.40 9.55 -13.07
CA THR A 79 -0.60 10.85 -12.42
C THR A 79 -0.93 10.65 -10.95
N LEU A 80 -0.71 11.68 -10.12
CA LEU A 80 -1.03 11.61 -8.68
C LEU A 80 -2.51 11.23 -8.43
N GLY A 81 -3.44 11.74 -9.24
CA GLY A 81 -4.86 11.40 -9.13
C GLY A 81 -5.15 9.94 -9.46
N GLU A 82 -4.43 9.35 -10.43
CA GLU A 82 -4.54 7.92 -10.76
C GLU A 82 -3.98 7.05 -9.65
N VAL A 83 -2.84 7.44 -9.05
CA VAL A 83 -2.28 6.76 -7.88
C VAL A 83 -3.28 6.78 -6.73
N ASP A 84 -3.85 7.94 -6.41
CA ASP A 84 -4.82 8.09 -5.32
C ASP A 84 -6.10 7.29 -5.55
N ALA A 85 -6.62 7.29 -6.79
CA ALA A 85 -7.77 6.48 -7.17
C ALA A 85 -7.47 4.98 -7.05
N ALA A 86 -6.32 4.52 -7.56
CA ALA A 86 -5.95 3.12 -7.50
C ALA A 86 -5.76 2.62 -6.06
N ILE A 87 -5.17 3.44 -5.19
CA ILE A 87 -5.08 3.14 -3.75
C ILE A 87 -6.46 3.06 -3.11
N ALA A 88 -7.34 4.04 -3.38
CA ALA A 88 -8.69 4.06 -2.80
C ALA A 88 -9.50 2.83 -3.24
N ASP A 89 -9.44 2.48 -4.52
CA ASP A 89 -10.11 1.32 -5.10
C ASP A 89 -9.58 0.02 -4.49
N TYR A 90 -8.26 -0.10 -4.33
CA TYR A 90 -7.65 -1.26 -3.68
C TYR A 90 -8.11 -1.41 -2.23
N VAL A 91 -8.03 -0.35 -1.43
CA VAL A 91 -8.47 -0.35 -0.03
C VAL A 91 -9.95 -0.71 0.08
N ASN A 92 -10.80 -0.13 -0.77
CA ASN A 92 -12.23 -0.43 -0.80
C ASN A 92 -12.49 -1.89 -1.20
N SER A 93 -11.75 -2.40 -2.18
CA SER A 93 -11.85 -3.82 -2.57
C SER A 93 -11.49 -4.71 -1.38
N VAL A 94 -10.37 -4.46 -0.68
CA VAL A 94 -9.95 -5.26 0.49
C VAL A 94 -11.02 -5.20 1.58
N LYS A 95 -11.54 -4.01 1.92
CA LYS A 95 -12.63 -3.85 2.89
C LYS A 95 -13.90 -4.63 2.53
N ALA A 96 -14.19 -4.79 1.24
CA ALA A 96 -15.36 -5.52 0.78
C ALA A 96 -15.21 -7.05 0.88
N ARG A 97 -13.99 -7.58 0.71
CA ARG A 97 -13.67 -9.02 0.78
C ARG A 97 -13.16 -9.48 2.14
N ALA A 98 -12.66 -8.56 2.96
CA ALA A 98 -12.19 -8.87 4.30
C ALA A 98 -13.32 -9.54 5.11
N PRO A 99 -13.06 -10.70 5.75
CA PRO A 99 -14.06 -11.37 6.56
C PRO A 99 -14.54 -10.42 7.66
N LYS A 100 -15.86 -10.19 7.69
CA LYS A 100 -16.53 -9.54 8.82
C LYS A 100 -16.68 -10.57 9.92
N LYS A 101 -16.32 -10.22 11.16
CA LYS A 101 -16.63 -11.04 12.32
C LYS A 101 -18.14 -11.08 12.58
#